data_AF-A0A0N1FL21-F1
#
_entry.id   AF-A0A0N1FL21-F1
#
_cell.length_a   1.000
_cell.length_b   1.000
_cell.length_c   1.000
_cell.angle_alpha   90.00
_cell.angle_beta   90.00
_cell.angle_gamma   90.00
#
_symmetry.space_group_name_H-M   'P 1'
#
loop_
_entity.id
_entity.type
_entity.pdbx_description
1 polymer ?
#
loop_
_entity_poly.entity_id
_entity_poly.type
_entity_poly.pdbx_seq_one_letter_code
_entity_poly.pdbx_strand_id
1 'polypeptide(L)'
;MALSGLVAVLPYIALQLIGIRTVIEALGFTGMLPLLIAFVSLAAYTWLGGLHAPALTAFIKDVMIYIAVLAAVILVPIHLGGYGAMFHSAAGHLPDVPDGHIVAQGQVVPYATLALSSAFAAFLYPHTLTGILAARSADTIRQNAVFLPAYTIVLGLIALLGLMAHAAGIVTTSSSQVVPQLFLAIFPSWFAGFCFAAIAVGALVPASVMAIGAANLIMHNILPHRSESVTGSRLAGFGVKVGALGCVIFLNARFAIDLQLLGGVIILQTFPALIMGLLPLRLPAPALVAGWVIGSVAGLGLCWIDGLKPVHPVAFAGFSASVSTGLLALGINIAVTLTLGAVIRLALGASPSTLRPGSIRR
;
A
#
# COMPACT_ATOMS: atom_id res chain seq x y z
N MET A 1 -4.45 13.82 10.63
CA MET A 1 -4.40 13.38 9.22
C MET A 1 -2.98 13.31 8.67
N ALA A 2 -2.20 14.41 8.65
CA ALA A 2 -0.82 14.37 8.19
C ALA A 2 0.05 13.34 8.93
N LEU A 3 -0.10 13.23 10.25
CA LEU A 3 0.56 12.21 11.06
C LEU A 3 0.20 10.78 10.61
N SER A 4 -1.09 10.49 10.39
CA SER A 4 -1.55 9.20 9.87
C SER A 4 -0.93 8.87 8.52
N GLY A 5 -0.87 9.84 7.61
CA GLY A 5 -0.21 9.70 6.31
C GLY A 5 1.28 9.38 6.44
N LEU A 6 1.99 10.08 7.33
CA LEU A 6 3.41 9.85 7.56
C LEU A 6 3.70 8.46 8.13
N VAL A 7 2.95 8.04 9.15
CA VAL A 7 3.09 6.72 9.77
C VAL A 7 2.75 5.60 8.77
N ALA A 8 1.69 5.77 7.98
CA ALA A 8 1.26 4.76 7.01
C ALA A 8 2.20 4.63 5.79
N VAL A 9 2.94 5.68 5.43
CA VAL A 9 3.84 5.67 4.26
C VAL A 9 5.18 4.98 4.58
N LEU A 10 5.63 4.99 5.84
CA LEU A 10 6.91 4.39 6.24
C LEU A 10 7.01 2.89 5.91
N PRO A 11 6.04 2.02 6.32
CA PRO A 11 6.03 0.62 5.92
C PRO A 11 5.95 0.41 4.42
N TYR A 12 5.27 1.31 3.71
CA TYR A 12 5.13 1.20 2.26
C TYR A 12 6.48 1.37 1.57
N ILE A 13 7.26 2.38 1.97
CA ILE A 13 8.61 2.60 1.45
C ILE A 13 9.52 1.43 1.84
N ALA A 14 9.37 0.87 3.05
CA ALA A 14 10.12 -0.29 3.49
C ALA A 14 9.85 -1.52 2.59
N LEU A 15 8.60 -1.75 2.18
CA LEU A 15 8.23 -2.83 1.26
C LEU A 15 8.91 -2.65 -0.11
N GLN A 16 9.03 -1.42 -0.60
CA GLN A 16 9.75 -1.14 -1.85
C GLN A 16 11.26 -1.44 -1.72
N LEU A 17 11.88 -1.06 -0.60
CA LEU A 17 13.28 -1.39 -0.32
C LEU A 17 13.53 -2.90 -0.28
N ILE A 18 12.59 -3.66 0.28
CA ILE A 18 12.65 -5.14 0.28
C ILE A 18 12.60 -5.68 -1.15
N GLY A 19 11.73 -5.15 -2.02
CA GLY A 19 11.67 -5.56 -3.42
C GLY A 19 13.02 -5.38 -4.14
N ILE A 20 13.64 -4.21 -3.99
CA ILE A 20 14.96 -3.94 -4.59
C ILE A 20 16.04 -4.85 -3.98
N ARG A 21 16.04 -5.00 -2.66
CA ARG A 21 16.96 -5.89 -1.94
C ARG A 21 16.86 -7.33 -2.48
N THR A 22 15.65 -7.85 -2.68
CA THR A 22 15.45 -9.26 -3.08
C THR A 22 15.97 -9.58 -4.48
N VAL A 23 15.90 -8.64 -5.42
CA VAL A 23 16.49 -8.86 -6.75
C VAL A 23 18.00 -8.74 -6.74
N ILE A 24 18.57 -7.87 -5.88
CA ILE A 24 20.03 -7.78 -5.71
C ILE A 24 20.56 -9.03 -4.99
N GLU A 25 19.83 -9.57 -4.01
CA GLU A 25 20.17 -10.86 -3.38
C GLU A 25 20.18 -12.00 -4.39
N ALA A 26 19.21 -12.03 -5.32
CA ALA A 26 19.14 -13.04 -6.36
C ALA A 26 20.32 -12.99 -7.35
N LEU A 27 20.98 -11.82 -7.51
CA LEU A 27 22.20 -11.68 -8.30
C LEU A 27 23.45 -12.28 -7.61
N GLY A 28 23.32 -12.81 -6.39
CA GLY A 28 24.41 -13.44 -5.64
C GLY A 28 25.05 -12.55 -4.57
N PHE A 29 24.56 -11.32 -4.39
CA PHE A 29 25.01 -10.46 -3.28
C PHE A 29 24.35 -10.90 -1.98
N THR A 30 25.10 -10.93 -0.88
CA THR A 30 24.59 -11.41 0.42
C THR A 30 24.84 -10.40 1.53
N GLY A 31 24.24 -10.65 2.71
CA GLY A 31 24.37 -9.81 3.88
C GLY A 31 23.66 -8.46 3.74
N MET A 32 24.29 -7.40 4.26
CA MET A 32 23.70 -6.04 4.28
C MET A 32 23.89 -5.27 2.96
N LEU A 33 24.73 -5.78 2.06
CA LEU A 33 25.11 -5.07 0.83
C LEU A 33 23.90 -4.85 -0.11
N PRO A 34 23.02 -5.83 -0.37
CA PRO A 34 21.81 -5.61 -1.17
C PRO A 34 20.90 -4.50 -0.62
N LEU A 35 20.74 -4.44 0.70
CA LEU A 35 19.93 -3.42 1.35
C LEU A 35 20.57 -2.04 1.28
N LEU A 36 21.89 -1.95 1.45
CA LEU A 36 22.64 -0.71 1.31
C LEU A 36 22.52 -0.15 -0.11
N ILE A 37 22.69 -1.00 -1.13
CA ILE A 37 22.53 -0.61 -2.53
C ILE A 37 21.09 -0.12 -2.77
N ALA A 38 20.08 -0.87 -2.32
CA ALA A 38 18.68 -0.48 -2.44
C ALA A 38 18.42 0.91 -1.83
N PHE A 39 18.93 1.15 -0.62
CA PHE A 39 18.77 2.42 0.08
C PHE A 39 19.49 3.56 -0.64
N VAL A 40 20.76 3.38 -1.03
CA VAL A 40 21.56 4.41 -1.71
C VAL A 40 20.93 4.77 -3.05
N SER A 41 20.49 3.77 -3.83
CA SER A 41 19.77 4.01 -5.09
C SER A 41 18.50 4.83 -4.87
N LEU A 42 17.67 4.48 -3.88
CA LEU A 42 16.46 5.23 -3.54
C LEU A 42 16.78 6.65 -3.07
N ALA A 43 17.79 6.80 -2.21
CA ALA A 43 18.22 8.07 -1.67
C ALA A 43 18.68 9.02 -2.78
N ALA A 44 19.61 8.56 -3.62
CA ALA A 44 20.16 9.30 -4.75
C ALA A 44 19.08 9.69 -5.75
N TYR A 45 18.21 8.75 -6.12
CA TYR A 45 17.17 8.96 -7.11
C TYR A 45 16.22 10.11 -6.73
N THR A 46 15.73 10.14 -5.48
CA THR A 46 14.82 11.23 -5.06
C THR A 46 15.56 12.55 -4.82
N TRP A 47 16.84 12.51 -4.41
CA TRP A 47 17.62 13.73 -4.13
C TRP A 47 17.99 14.47 -5.41
N LEU A 48 18.33 13.74 -6.47
CA LEU A 48 18.76 14.28 -7.76
C LEU A 48 17.55 14.63 -8.65
N GLY A 49 16.47 13.86 -8.59
CA GLY A 49 15.40 13.90 -9.59
C GLY A 49 14.19 14.80 -9.30
N GLY A 50 13.95 15.17 -8.04
CA GLY A 50 12.74 15.91 -7.66
C GLY A 50 11.44 15.22 -8.10
N LEU A 51 10.35 15.97 -8.32
CA LEU A 51 9.05 15.41 -8.77
C LEU A 51 8.99 15.10 -10.27
N HIS A 52 9.87 15.69 -11.10
CA HIS A 52 9.84 15.50 -12.55
C HIS A 52 10.50 14.17 -12.98
N ALA A 53 11.56 13.73 -12.29
CA ALA A 53 12.22 12.46 -12.65
C ALA A 53 11.32 11.23 -12.46
N PRO A 54 10.52 11.09 -11.37
CA PRO A 54 9.57 10.00 -11.22
C PRO A 54 8.56 9.93 -12.37
N ALA A 55 8.09 11.07 -12.87
CA ALA A 55 7.12 11.10 -13.97
C ALA A 55 7.69 10.55 -15.28
N LEU A 56 8.90 10.96 -15.68
CA LEU A 56 9.52 10.48 -16.92
C LEU A 56 9.91 9.00 -16.84
N THR A 57 10.49 8.61 -15.71
CA THR A 57 10.92 7.21 -15.51
C THR A 57 9.77 6.25 -15.26
N ALA A 58 8.60 6.73 -14.81
CA ALA A 58 7.41 5.89 -14.67
C ALA A 58 7.03 5.24 -16.01
N PHE A 59 7.11 5.97 -17.12
CA PHE A 59 6.82 5.41 -18.44
C PHE A 59 7.79 4.28 -18.82
N ILE A 60 9.10 4.52 -18.67
CA ILE A 60 10.14 3.53 -18.97
C ILE A 60 9.95 2.29 -18.09
N LYS A 61 9.76 2.52 -16.79
CA LYS A 61 9.47 1.47 -15.81
C LYS A 61 8.27 0.65 -16.23
N ASP A 62 7.15 1.29 -16.55
CA ASP A 62 5.91 0.59 -16.85
C ASP A 62 6.07 -0.29 -18.09
N VAL A 63 6.72 0.21 -19.14
CA VAL A 63 7.06 -0.59 -20.34
C VAL A 63 7.94 -1.79 -19.96
N MET A 64 8.98 -1.60 -19.15
CA MET A 64 9.85 -2.69 -18.69
C MET A 64 9.08 -3.75 -17.88
N ILE A 65 8.20 -3.32 -16.96
CA ILE A 65 7.36 -4.23 -16.18
C ILE A 65 6.40 -4.98 -17.09
N TYR A 66 5.76 -4.32 -18.05
CA TYR A 66 4.86 -4.99 -19.00
C TYR A 66 5.59 -6.06 -19.80
N ILE A 67 6.80 -5.78 -20.31
CA ILE A 67 7.61 -6.77 -21.01
C ILE A 67 7.94 -7.95 -20.10
N ALA A 68 8.43 -7.68 -18.88
CA ALA A 68 8.81 -8.73 -17.93
C ALA A 68 7.62 -9.61 -17.52
N VAL A 69 6.47 -9.00 -17.21
CA VAL A 69 5.26 -9.71 -16.78
C VAL A 69 4.65 -10.50 -17.94
N LEU A 70 4.50 -9.91 -19.13
CA LEU A 70 3.97 -10.62 -20.29
C LEU A 70 4.87 -11.78 -20.70
N ALA A 71 6.19 -11.58 -20.70
CA ALA A 71 7.14 -12.66 -20.96
C ALA A 71 7.02 -13.78 -19.91
N ALA A 72 6.91 -13.45 -18.62
CA ALA A 72 6.70 -14.45 -17.57
C ALA A 72 5.41 -15.24 -17.77
N VAL A 73 4.30 -14.55 -18.00
CA VAL A 73 2.97 -15.15 -18.13
C VAL A 73 2.85 -16.01 -19.40
N ILE A 74 3.61 -15.73 -20.45
CA ILE A 74 3.57 -16.51 -21.69
C ILE A 74 4.61 -17.63 -21.66
N LEU A 75 5.87 -17.31 -21.38
CA LEU A 75 6.99 -18.24 -21.55
C LEU A 75 7.10 -19.25 -20.41
N VAL A 76 6.79 -18.88 -19.17
CA VAL A 76 6.90 -19.82 -18.04
C VAL A 76 5.92 -20.97 -18.21
N PRO A 77 4.61 -20.76 -18.50
CA PRO A 77 3.70 -21.87 -18.77
C PRO A 77 4.13 -22.70 -19.98
N ILE A 78 4.63 -22.09 -21.06
CA ILE A 78 5.14 -22.85 -22.22
C ILE A 78 6.28 -23.78 -21.79
N HIS A 79 7.21 -23.30 -20.96
CA HIS A 79 8.32 -24.10 -20.44
C HIS A 79 7.84 -25.25 -19.53
N LEU A 80 6.73 -25.04 -18.81
CA LEU A 80 6.11 -26.04 -17.93
C LEU A 80 5.14 -27.00 -18.65
N GLY A 81 5.08 -26.99 -19.99
CA GLY A 81 4.21 -27.87 -20.77
C GLY A 81 2.78 -27.34 -20.99
N GLY A 82 2.57 -26.03 -20.80
CA GLY A 82 1.31 -25.33 -20.95
C GLY A 82 0.56 -25.11 -19.63
N TYR A 83 -0.48 -24.27 -19.66
CA TYR A 83 -1.28 -23.95 -18.49
C TYR A 83 -1.95 -25.17 -17.85
N GLY A 84 -2.42 -26.14 -18.66
CA GLY A 84 -3.02 -27.36 -18.13
C GLY A 84 -2.06 -28.20 -17.30
N ALA A 85 -0.85 -28.44 -17.81
CA ALA A 85 0.20 -29.17 -17.08
C ALA A 85 0.66 -28.41 -15.83
N MET A 86 0.81 -27.09 -15.94
CA MET A 86 1.15 -26.22 -14.82
C MET A 86 0.11 -26.32 -13.69
N PHE A 87 -1.18 -26.18 -13.98
CA PHE A 87 -2.23 -26.28 -12.98
C PHE A 87 -2.36 -27.68 -12.39
N HIS A 88 -2.16 -28.73 -13.21
CA HIS A 88 -2.17 -30.11 -12.72
C HIS A 88 -1.00 -30.38 -11.75
N SER A 89 0.22 -29.93 -12.10
CA SER A 89 1.40 -30.02 -11.24
C SER A 89 1.22 -29.24 -9.93
N ALA A 90 0.67 -28.02 -10.02
CA ALA A 90 0.36 -27.20 -8.86
C ALA A 90 -0.69 -27.84 -7.95
N ALA A 91 -1.73 -28.47 -8.53
CA ALA A 91 -2.80 -29.13 -7.76
C ALA A 91 -2.29 -30.25 -6.85
N GLY A 92 -1.24 -30.99 -7.25
CA GLY A 92 -0.63 -32.02 -6.42
C GLY A 92 0.06 -31.50 -5.14
N HIS A 93 0.30 -30.19 -5.06
CA HIS A 93 1.01 -29.56 -3.94
C HIS A 93 0.16 -28.53 -3.19
N LEU A 94 -1.02 -28.18 -3.72
CA LEU A 94 -1.96 -27.31 -3.03
C LEU A 94 -2.70 -28.12 -1.95
N PRO A 95 -3.03 -27.51 -0.79
CA PRO A 95 -3.85 -28.17 0.21
C PRO A 95 -5.21 -28.53 -0.39
N ASP A 96 -5.72 -29.72 -0.07
CA ASP A 96 -7.07 -30.14 -0.44
C ASP A 96 -8.06 -29.07 0.04
N VAL A 97 -8.83 -28.50 -0.90
CA VAL A 97 -9.92 -27.60 -0.58
C VAL A 97 -11.22 -28.39 -0.73
N PRO A 98 -11.86 -28.81 0.38
CA PRO A 98 -13.16 -29.48 0.30
C PRO A 98 -14.14 -28.61 -0.51
N ASP A 99 -14.96 -29.26 -1.34
CA ASP A 99 -16.09 -28.66 -2.08
C ASP A 99 -15.74 -27.68 -3.22
N GLY A 100 -14.50 -27.65 -3.70
CA GLY A 100 -14.14 -26.87 -4.90
C GLY A 100 -14.15 -25.36 -4.69
N HIS A 101 -14.05 -24.90 -3.44
CA HIS A 101 -13.91 -23.48 -3.13
C HIS A 101 -12.54 -22.95 -3.58
N ILE A 102 -12.53 -21.75 -4.20
CA ILE A 102 -11.32 -21.09 -4.70
C ILE A 102 -10.42 -20.60 -3.54
N VAL A 103 -11.01 -20.44 -2.35
CA VAL A 103 -10.37 -19.98 -1.11
C VAL A 103 -10.90 -20.84 0.02
N ALA A 104 -10.06 -21.27 0.96
CA ALA A 104 -10.48 -22.06 2.12
C ALA A 104 -11.67 -21.37 2.83
N GLN A 105 -12.71 -22.13 3.25
CA GLN A 105 -13.98 -21.58 3.75
C GLN A 105 -13.80 -20.53 4.87
N GLY A 106 -12.80 -20.69 5.75
CA GLY A 106 -12.47 -19.71 6.81
C GLY A 106 -11.73 -18.45 6.36
N GLN A 107 -11.31 -18.36 5.09
CA GLN A 107 -10.51 -17.26 4.54
C GLN A 107 -11.29 -16.33 3.60
N VAL A 108 -12.51 -16.69 3.21
CA VAL A 108 -13.34 -15.88 2.28
C VAL A 108 -13.70 -14.51 2.90
N VAL A 109 -14.26 -14.52 4.12
CA VAL A 109 -14.65 -13.30 4.84
C VAL A 109 -13.46 -12.38 5.16
N PRO A 110 -12.33 -12.87 5.74
CA PRO A 110 -11.20 -11.99 6.02
C PRO A 110 -10.58 -11.44 4.73
N TYR A 111 -10.49 -12.24 3.65
CA TYR A 111 -10.00 -11.75 2.36
C TYR A 111 -10.88 -10.66 1.78
N ALA A 112 -12.20 -10.88 1.70
CA ALA A 112 -13.14 -9.92 1.13
C ALA A 112 -13.17 -8.60 1.91
N THR A 113 -13.16 -8.68 3.24
CA THR A 113 -13.19 -7.50 4.11
C THR A 113 -11.86 -6.74 4.12
N LEU A 114 -10.72 -7.44 4.03
CA LEU A 114 -9.40 -6.82 3.83
C LEU A 114 -9.31 -6.13 2.47
N ALA A 115 -9.82 -6.75 1.41
CA ALA A 115 -9.85 -6.15 0.07
C ALA A 115 -10.70 -4.87 0.06
N LEU A 116 -11.88 -4.89 0.68
CA LEU A 116 -12.74 -3.72 0.83
C LEU A 116 -12.06 -2.60 1.65
N SER A 117 -11.45 -2.97 2.78
CA SER A 117 -10.68 -2.04 3.63
C SER A 117 -9.53 -1.39 2.85
N SER A 118 -8.81 -2.17 2.04
CA SER A 118 -7.71 -1.68 1.21
C SER A 118 -8.21 -0.75 0.09
N ALA A 119 -9.35 -1.07 -0.53
CA ALA A 119 -9.96 -0.23 -1.56
C ALA A 119 -10.33 1.16 -1.03
N PHE A 120 -10.90 1.26 0.17
CA PHE A 120 -11.18 2.56 0.80
C PHE A 120 -9.91 3.30 1.24
N ALA A 121 -8.88 2.57 1.72
CA ALA A 121 -7.63 3.18 2.15
C ALA A 121 -6.77 3.71 0.98
N ALA A 122 -6.78 3.04 -0.17
CA ALA A 122 -5.88 3.31 -1.30
C ALA A 122 -5.88 4.77 -1.76
N PHE A 123 -7.05 5.40 -1.83
CA PHE A 123 -7.19 6.78 -2.32
C PHE A 123 -6.87 7.86 -1.27
N LEU A 124 -6.74 7.48 0.00
CA LEU A 124 -6.49 8.40 1.12
C LEU A 124 -5.01 8.66 1.35
N TYR A 125 -4.13 7.92 0.68
CA TYR A 125 -2.69 8.07 0.88
C TYR A 125 -2.19 9.44 0.39
N PRO A 126 -1.20 10.03 1.07
CA PRO A 126 -0.71 11.37 0.70
C PRO A 126 -0.15 11.44 -0.73
N HIS A 127 0.52 10.37 -1.17
CA HIS A 127 1.15 10.30 -2.48
C HIS A 127 0.15 10.18 -3.64
N THR A 128 -1.05 9.61 -3.40
CA THR A 128 -2.12 9.58 -4.40
C THR A 128 -2.79 10.94 -4.51
N LEU A 129 -3.00 11.63 -3.37
CA LEU A 129 -3.53 12.99 -3.34
C LEU A 129 -2.61 14.00 -4.05
N THR A 130 -1.30 13.90 -3.86
CA THR A 130 -0.35 14.77 -4.59
C THR A 130 -0.42 14.55 -6.10
N GLY A 131 -0.63 13.30 -6.56
CA GLY A 131 -0.81 13.02 -7.99
C GLY A 131 -2.09 13.62 -8.56
N ILE A 132 -3.19 13.56 -7.79
CA ILE A 132 -4.48 14.16 -8.16
C ILE A 132 -4.37 15.69 -8.23
N LEU A 133 -3.75 16.32 -7.25
CA LEU A 133 -3.60 17.78 -7.19
C LEU A 133 -2.64 18.33 -8.25
N ALA A 134 -1.72 17.50 -8.75
CA ALA A 134 -0.82 17.84 -9.84
C ALA A 134 -1.41 17.53 -11.24
N ALA A 135 -2.60 16.93 -11.32
CA ALA A 135 -3.22 16.57 -12.58
C ALA A 135 -3.66 17.81 -13.37
N ARG A 136 -3.56 17.74 -14.71
CA ARG A 136 -3.91 18.85 -15.62
C ARG A 136 -5.38 19.24 -15.53
N SER A 137 -6.28 18.26 -15.38
CA SER A 137 -7.72 18.50 -15.29
C SER A 137 -8.45 17.33 -14.63
N ALA A 138 -9.71 17.56 -14.23
CA ALA A 138 -10.60 16.51 -13.74
C ALA A 138 -10.84 15.40 -14.78
N ASP A 139 -10.86 15.74 -16.06
CA ASP A 139 -11.00 14.77 -17.14
C ASP A 139 -9.81 13.81 -17.22
N THR A 140 -8.59 14.29 -16.97
CA THR A 140 -7.40 13.43 -16.87
C THR A 140 -7.55 12.40 -15.75
N ILE A 141 -8.09 12.82 -14.60
CA ILE A 141 -8.35 11.91 -13.47
C ILE A 141 -9.42 10.87 -13.85
N ARG A 142 -10.50 11.29 -14.51
CA ARG A 142 -11.58 10.39 -14.95
C ARG A 142 -11.07 9.36 -15.96
N GLN A 143 -10.28 9.78 -16.95
CA GLN A 143 -9.68 8.87 -17.92
C GLN A 143 -8.78 7.85 -17.22
N ASN A 144 -7.92 8.30 -16.30
CA ASN A 144 -7.08 7.40 -15.52
C ASN A 144 -7.91 6.38 -14.72
N ALA A 145 -9.02 6.81 -14.12
CA ALA A 145 -9.89 5.93 -13.35
C ALA A 145 -10.53 4.81 -14.18
N VAL A 146 -10.86 5.06 -15.46
CA VAL A 146 -11.41 4.03 -16.37
C VAL A 146 -10.40 2.92 -16.65
N PHE A 147 -9.09 3.23 -16.65
CA PHE A 147 -8.04 2.24 -16.91
C PHE A 147 -7.57 1.49 -15.65
N LEU A 148 -7.88 1.96 -14.44
CA LEU A 148 -7.49 1.28 -13.19
C LEU A 148 -7.85 -0.21 -13.14
N PRO A 149 -9.05 -0.66 -13.58
CA PRO A 149 -9.38 -2.07 -13.60
C PRO A 149 -8.51 -2.91 -14.55
N ALA A 150 -7.99 -2.33 -15.64
CA ALA A 150 -7.07 -3.06 -16.51
C ALA A 150 -5.74 -3.35 -15.79
N TYR A 151 -5.26 -2.41 -14.98
CA TYR A 151 -4.07 -2.60 -14.15
C TYR A 151 -4.28 -3.67 -13.06
N THR A 152 -5.49 -3.81 -12.51
CA THR A 152 -5.75 -4.85 -11.50
C THR A 152 -5.72 -6.27 -12.07
N ILE A 153 -6.09 -6.45 -13.35
CA ILE A 153 -5.92 -7.74 -14.05
C ILE A 153 -4.43 -8.13 -14.10
N VAL A 154 -3.55 -7.18 -14.43
CA VAL A 154 -2.09 -7.42 -14.47
C VAL A 154 -1.56 -7.83 -13.09
N LEU A 155 -2.05 -7.24 -12.01
CA LEU A 155 -1.70 -7.67 -10.64
C LEU A 155 -2.12 -9.12 -10.37
N GLY A 156 -3.29 -9.53 -10.86
CA GLY A 156 -3.73 -10.93 -10.82
C GLY A 156 -2.78 -11.87 -11.55
N LEU A 157 -2.28 -11.46 -12.73
CA LEU A 157 -1.26 -12.22 -13.46
C LEU A 157 0.06 -12.32 -12.70
N ILE A 158 0.49 -11.25 -12.02
CA ILE A 158 1.69 -11.27 -11.17
C ILE A 158 1.52 -12.26 -10.01
N ALA A 159 0.34 -12.33 -9.39
CA ALA A 159 0.06 -13.31 -8.34
C ALA A 159 0.19 -14.76 -8.85
N LEU A 160 -0.14 -15.02 -10.11
CA LEU A 160 0.00 -16.34 -10.75
C LEU A 160 1.46 -16.81 -10.84
N LEU A 161 2.45 -15.91 -10.85
CA LEU A 161 3.87 -16.30 -10.86
C LEU A 161 4.24 -17.10 -9.60
N GLY A 162 3.56 -16.90 -8.47
CA GLY A 162 3.75 -17.73 -7.28
C GLY A 162 3.36 -19.20 -7.51
N LEU A 163 2.22 -19.42 -8.19
CA LEU A 163 1.79 -20.76 -8.61
C LEU A 163 2.73 -21.35 -9.67
N MET A 164 3.19 -20.54 -10.62
CA MET A 164 4.17 -20.97 -11.63
C MET A 164 5.48 -21.41 -10.98
N ALA A 165 5.97 -20.66 -9.99
CA ALA A 165 7.17 -21.02 -9.24
C ALA A 165 6.99 -22.33 -8.47
N HIS A 166 5.80 -22.55 -7.91
CA HIS A 166 5.50 -23.81 -7.24
C HIS A 166 5.48 -24.99 -8.21
N ALA A 167 4.82 -24.84 -9.36
CA ALA A 167 4.80 -25.86 -10.43
C ALA A 167 6.21 -26.12 -11.02
N ALA A 168 7.09 -25.11 -10.99
CA ALA A 168 8.50 -25.23 -11.38
C ALA A 168 9.40 -25.83 -10.27
N GLY A 169 8.86 -26.17 -9.09
CA GLY A 169 9.61 -26.76 -7.98
C GLY A 169 10.53 -25.78 -7.24
N ILE A 170 10.28 -24.47 -7.33
CA ILE A 170 11.08 -23.45 -6.64
C ILE A 170 10.76 -23.47 -5.14
N VAL A 171 11.77 -23.79 -4.33
CA VAL A 171 11.68 -23.79 -2.86
C VAL A 171 12.54 -22.67 -2.31
N THR A 172 11.91 -21.74 -1.59
CA THR A 172 12.61 -20.63 -0.92
C THR A 172 12.13 -20.48 0.51
N THR A 173 13.02 -20.05 1.39
CA THR A 173 12.68 -19.70 2.79
C THR A 173 12.00 -18.33 2.89
N SER A 174 12.18 -17.49 1.88
CA SER A 174 11.59 -16.15 1.77
C SER A 174 10.60 -16.09 0.61
N SER A 175 9.36 -15.72 0.91
CA SER A 175 8.30 -15.55 -0.10
C SER A 175 8.65 -14.48 -1.14
N SER A 176 9.40 -13.45 -0.75
CA SER A 176 9.82 -12.39 -1.67
C SER A 176 10.89 -12.84 -2.69
N GLN A 177 11.55 -13.97 -2.46
CA GLN A 177 12.54 -14.54 -3.39
C GLN A 177 11.93 -15.46 -4.45
N VAL A 178 10.64 -15.80 -4.33
CA VAL A 178 9.96 -16.74 -5.25
C VAL A 178 10.05 -16.27 -6.71
N VAL A 179 9.69 -15.02 -7.00
CA VAL A 179 9.72 -14.47 -8.36
C VAL A 179 11.15 -14.32 -8.89
N PRO A 180 12.12 -13.76 -8.12
CA PRO A 180 13.50 -13.71 -8.58
C PRO A 180 14.10 -15.08 -8.91
N GLN A 181 13.87 -16.08 -8.07
CA GLN A 181 14.37 -17.45 -8.29
C GLN A 181 13.70 -18.11 -9.49
N LEU A 182 12.39 -17.91 -9.69
CA LEU A 182 11.70 -18.37 -10.89
C LEU A 182 12.34 -17.82 -12.17
N PHE A 183 12.66 -16.52 -12.20
CA PHE A 183 13.29 -15.90 -13.36
C PHE A 183 14.68 -16.43 -13.63
N LEU A 184 15.50 -16.70 -12.60
CA LEU A 184 16.81 -17.31 -12.78
C LEU A 184 16.73 -18.76 -13.26
N ALA A 185 15.69 -19.49 -12.86
CA ALA A 185 15.50 -20.88 -13.25
C ALA A 185 15.05 -21.02 -14.71
N ILE A 186 14.21 -20.11 -15.20
CA ILE A 186 13.53 -20.25 -16.50
C ILE A 186 14.14 -19.36 -17.59
N PHE A 187 14.58 -18.14 -17.25
CA PHE A 187 15.03 -17.18 -18.25
C PHE A 187 16.55 -17.21 -18.47
N PRO A 188 17.01 -16.88 -19.69
CA PRO A 188 18.42 -16.66 -19.92
C PRO A 188 18.91 -15.48 -19.09
N SER A 189 20.18 -15.53 -18.68
CA SER A 189 20.78 -14.59 -17.71
C SER A 189 20.61 -13.11 -18.09
N TRP A 190 20.73 -12.77 -19.37
CA TRP A 190 20.53 -11.39 -19.84
C TRP A 190 19.10 -10.90 -19.63
N PHE A 191 18.10 -11.77 -19.84
CA PHE A 191 16.69 -11.41 -19.70
C PHE A 191 16.24 -11.44 -18.24
N ALA A 192 16.78 -12.36 -17.43
CA ALA A 192 16.62 -12.32 -15.97
C ALA A 192 17.17 -11.00 -15.40
N GLY A 193 18.34 -10.55 -15.87
CA GLY A 193 18.91 -9.24 -15.52
C GLY A 193 18.00 -8.07 -15.92
N PHE A 194 17.40 -8.11 -17.12
CA PHE A 194 16.39 -7.13 -17.55
C PHE A 194 15.16 -7.12 -16.61
N CYS A 195 14.64 -8.30 -16.26
CA CYS A 195 13.50 -8.43 -15.35
C CYS A 195 13.82 -7.90 -13.94
N PHE A 196 15.04 -8.14 -13.45
CA PHE A 196 15.49 -7.62 -12.15
C PHE A 196 15.63 -6.10 -12.17
N ALA A 197 16.14 -5.53 -13.26
CA ALA A 197 16.14 -4.09 -13.46
C ALA A 197 14.71 -3.52 -13.49
N ALA A 198 13.77 -4.20 -14.16
CA ALA A 198 12.36 -3.80 -14.20
C ALA A 198 11.72 -3.79 -12.80
N ILE A 199 11.99 -4.81 -11.98
CA ILE A 199 11.52 -4.87 -10.58
C ILE A 199 12.18 -3.77 -9.74
N ALA A 200 13.49 -3.56 -9.86
CA ALA A 200 14.23 -2.57 -9.09
C ALA A 200 13.76 -1.14 -9.39
N VAL A 201 13.68 -0.77 -10.68
CA VAL A 201 13.10 0.52 -11.11
C VAL A 201 11.62 0.59 -10.73
N GLY A 202 10.93 -0.55 -10.83
CA GLY A 202 9.54 -0.78 -10.43
C GLY A 202 9.23 -0.33 -9.02
N ALA A 203 10.12 -0.66 -8.08
CA ALA A 203 10.04 -0.28 -6.68
C ALA A 203 10.61 1.13 -6.40
N LEU A 204 11.63 1.54 -7.14
CA LEU A 204 12.32 2.83 -6.96
C LEU A 204 11.40 4.03 -7.22
N VAL A 205 10.68 4.02 -8.35
CA VAL A 205 9.80 5.12 -8.75
C VAL A 205 8.71 5.40 -7.72
N PRO A 206 7.84 4.43 -7.32
CA PRO A 206 6.79 4.71 -6.33
C PRO A 206 7.36 5.08 -4.95
N ALA A 207 8.44 4.43 -4.50
CA ALA A 207 9.10 4.78 -3.25
C ALA A 207 9.55 6.25 -3.21
N SER A 208 10.06 6.76 -4.33
CA SER A 208 10.48 8.16 -4.45
C SER A 208 9.30 9.13 -4.33
N VAL A 209 8.17 8.85 -5.01
CA VAL A 209 6.95 9.67 -4.94
C VAL A 209 6.35 9.65 -3.54
N MET A 210 6.36 8.48 -2.89
CA MET A 210 5.93 8.31 -1.50
C MET A 210 6.79 9.14 -0.53
N ALA A 211 8.12 9.11 -0.69
CA ALA A 211 9.04 9.90 0.11
C ALA A 211 8.83 11.41 -0.08
N ILE A 212 8.54 11.87 -1.31
CA ILE A 212 8.21 13.28 -1.58
C ILE A 212 6.87 13.66 -0.93
N GLY A 213 5.84 12.80 -1.03
CA GLY A 213 4.56 13.02 -0.38
C GLY A 213 4.69 13.14 1.16
N ALA A 214 5.51 12.28 1.76
CA ALA A 214 5.81 12.33 3.19
C ALA A 214 6.60 13.60 3.58
N ALA A 215 7.59 14.00 2.76
CA ALA A 215 8.32 15.26 2.96
C ALA A 215 7.36 16.46 2.94
N ASN A 216 6.44 16.51 1.97
CA ASN A 216 5.45 17.59 1.88
C ASN A 216 4.55 17.66 3.11
N LEU A 217 4.13 16.51 3.66
CA LEU A 217 3.38 16.48 4.91
C LEU A 217 4.16 17.06 6.09
N ILE A 218 5.43 16.68 6.23
CA ILE A 218 6.31 17.21 7.29
C ILE A 218 6.45 18.72 7.15
N MET A 219 6.79 19.21 5.96
CA MET A 219 7.07 20.62 5.72
C MET A 219 5.85 21.53 5.87
N HIS A 220 4.67 21.10 5.42
CA HIS A 220 3.49 21.97 5.39
C HIS A 220 2.54 21.78 6.57
N ASN A 221 2.57 20.63 7.27
CA ASN A 221 1.60 20.32 8.32
C ASN A 221 2.20 20.13 9.70
N ILE A 222 3.48 19.75 9.80
CA ILE A 222 4.12 19.42 11.09
C ILE A 222 5.07 20.52 11.52
N LEU A 223 5.95 20.96 10.61
CA LEU A 223 6.87 22.05 10.90
C LEU A 223 6.16 23.42 10.87
N PRO A 224 6.62 24.40 11.67
CA PRO A 224 6.07 25.75 11.66
C PRO A 224 6.27 26.42 10.29
N HIS A 225 5.26 27.22 9.88
CA HIS A 225 5.05 27.86 8.58
C HIS A 225 6.21 28.71 8.00
N ARG A 226 7.35 28.83 8.68
CA ARG A 226 8.55 29.57 8.24
C ARG A 226 9.71 28.69 7.77
N SER A 227 9.47 27.39 7.61
CA SER A 227 10.52 26.42 7.27
C SER A 227 10.45 25.93 5.83
N GLU A 228 9.71 26.63 4.94
CA GLU A 228 9.70 26.36 3.50
C GLU A 228 11.07 26.58 2.87
N SER A 229 11.91 25.55 2.97
CA SER A 229 13.24 25.49 2.40
C SER A 229 13.34 24.23 1.56
N VAL A 230 13.87 24.36 0.35
CA VAL A 230 14.19 23.22 -0.53
C VAL A 230 15.08 22.23 0.21
N THR A 231 16.03 22.71 1.01
CA THR A 231 16.92 21.89 1.84
C THR A 231 16.14 21.16 2.94
N GLY A 232 15.18 21.84 3.57
CA GLY A 232 14.31 21.23 4.58
C GLY A 232 13.48 20.08 4.02
N SER A 233 12.88 20.26 2.83
CA SER A 233 12.09 19.20 2.16
C SER A 233 12.96 18.01 1.76
N ARG A 234 14.19 18.26 1.24
CA ARG A 234 15.15 17.19 0.93
C ARG A 234 15.56 16.40 2.18
N LEU A 235 15.81 17.09 3.29
CA LEU A 235 16.20 16.47 4.56
C LEU A 235 15.03 15.68 5.18
N ALA A 236 13.81 16.22 5.14
CA ALA A 236 12.60 15.53 5.59
C ALA A 236 12.38 14.25 4.77
N GLY A 237 12.47 14.33 3.44
CA GLY A 237 12.37 13.16 2.57
C GLY A 237 13.47 12.14 2.79
N PHE A 238 14.69 12.58 3.10
CA PHE A 238 15.78 11.68 3.48
C PHE A 238 15.50 10.99 4.83
N GLY A 239 15.04 11.74 5.84
CA GLY A 239 14.66 11.20 7.15
C GLY A 239 13.57 10.13 7.05
N VAL A 240 12.57 10.31 6.18
CA VAL A 240 11.54 9.30 5.91
C VAL A 240 12.16 8.00 5.36
N LYS A 241 13.11 8.10 4.42
CA LYS A 241 13.79 6.91 3.88
C LYS A 241 14.66 6.22 4.93
N VAL A 242 15.31 6.99 5.80
CA VAL A 242 16.08 6.42 6.93
C VAL A 242 15.14 5.68 7.89
N GLY A 243 13.97 6.26 8.19
CA GLY A 243 12.93 5.57 8.96
C GLY A 243 12.48 4.26 8.30
N ALA A 244 12.23 4.30 6.99
CA ALA A 244 11.87 3.10 6.23
C ALA A 244 13.00 2.05 6.20
N LEU A 245 14.27 2.47 6.09
CA LEU A 245 15.42 1.59 6.21
C LEU A 245 15.48 0.94 7.59
N GLY A 246 15.22 1.70 8.65
CA GLY A 246 15.05 1.17 10.01
C GLY A 246 13.99 0.09 10.06
N CYS A 247 12.81 0.31 9.45
CA CYS A 247 11.78 -0.72 9.36
C CYS A 247 12.31 -2.00 8.68
N VAL A 248 13.11 -1.93 7.61
CA VAL A 248 13.65 -3.13 6.93
C VAL A 248 14.74 -3.83 7.76
N ILE A 249 15.57 -3.09 8.48
CA ILE A 249 16.65 -3.67 9.30
C ILE A 249 16.06 -4.40 10.51
N PHE A 250 15.10 -3.76 11.19
CA PHE A 250 14.54 -4.31 12.42
C PHE A 250 13.41 -5.32 12.16
N LEU A 251 12.82 -5.33 10.96
CA LEU A 251 11.61 -6.10 10.67
C LEU A 251 11.76 -6.93 9.40
N ASN A 252 11.42 -8.22 9.49
CA ASN A 252 11.47 -9.15 8.36
C ASN A 252 10.44 -8.76 7.28
N ALA A 253 10.62 -9.22 6.04
CA ALA A 253 9.74 -8.95 4.89
C ALA A 253 8.25 -9.25 5.16
N ARG A 254 7.97 -10.34 5.88
CA ARG A 254 6.60 -10.68 6.30
C ARG A 254 5.98 -9.59 7.18
N PHE A 255 6.77 -9.09 8.14
CA PHE A 255 6.34 -8.04 9.03
C PHE A 255 6.19 -6.69 8.31
N ALA A 256 6.99 -6.42 7.26
CA ALA A 256 6.83 -5.23 6.44
C ALA A 256 5.49 -5.22 5.68
N ILE A 257 5.03 -6.38 5.20
CA ILE A 257 3.69 -6.53 4.61
C ILE A 257 2.61 -6.28 5.67
N ASP A 258 2.73 -6.91 6.83
CA ASP A 258 1.74 -6.74 7.92
C ASP A 258 1.69 -5.28 8.41
N LEU A 259 2.85 -4.61 8.54
CA LEU A 259 2.91 -3.19 8.84
C LEU A 259 2.32 -2.31 7.74
N GLN A 260 2.48 -2.69 6.48
CA GLN A 260 1.85 -1.96 5.38
C GLN A 260 0.33 -2.04 5.47
N LEU A 261 -0.20 -3.22 5.80
CA LEU A 261 -1.62 -3.41 6.04
C LEU A 261 -2.08 -2.63 7.29
N LEU A 262 -1.26 -2.57 8.34
CA LEU A 262 -1.50 -1.74 9.52
C LEU A 262 -1.50 -0.23 9.18
N GLY A 263 -0.60 0.20 8.30
CA GLY A 263 -0.63 1.55 7.72
C GLY A 263 -1.96 1.83 7.03
N GLY A 264 -2.50 0.83 6.32
CA GLY A 264 -3.84 0.83 5.76
C GLY A 264 -4.95 1.05 6.80
N VAL A 265 -4.86 0.39 7.96
CA VAL A 265 -5.82 0.57 9.08
C VAL A 265 -5.82 2.01 9.59
N ILE A 266 -4.64 2.62 9.74
CA ILE A 266 -4.47 3.98 10.26
C ILE A 266 -4.97 5.03 9.25
N ILE A 267 -4.58 4.90 7.98
CA ILE A 267 -4.97 5.88 6.95
C ILE A 267 -6.48 5.82 6.69
N LEU A 268 -7.08 4.63 6.77
CA LEU A 268 -8.52 4.44 6.61
C LEU A 268 -9.33 5.25 7.63
N GLN A 269 -8.79 5.53 8.82
CA GLN A 269 -9.49 6.34 9.83
C GLN A 269 -9.66 7.81 9.42
N THR A 270 -9.00 8.26 8.36
CA THR A 270 -9.22 9.59 7.78
C THR A 270 -10.44 9.64 6.86
N PHE A 271 -10.98 8.47 6.47
CA PHE A 271 -12.10 8.35 5.53
C PHE A 271 -13.35 9.13 5.96
N PRO A 272 -13.86 9.04 7.22
CA PRO A 272 -15.09 9.73 7.59
C PRO A 272 -14.95 11.24 7.47
N ALA A 273 -13.80 11.78 7.84
CA ALA A 273 -13.55 13.21 7.75
C ALA A 273 -13.43 13.72 6.31
N LEU A 274 -12.92 12.90 5.37
CA LEU A 274 -12.94 13.23 3.95
C LEU A 274 -14.36 13.16 3.38
N ILE A 275 -15.07 12.04 3.56
CA ILE A 275 -16.38 11.82 2.94
C ILE A 275 -17.46 12.73 3.53
N MET A 276 -17.50 12.90 4.85
CA MET A 276 -18.48 13.78 5.49
C MET A 276 -18.21 15.25 5.16
N GLY A 277 -16.96 15.63 4.85
CA GLY A 277 -16.64 16.96 4.33
C GLY A 277 -17.15 17.21 2.91
N LEU A 278 -17.31 16.16 2.10
CA LEU A 278 -17.86 16.22 0.74
C LEU A 278 -19.39 16.16 0.71
N LEU A 279 -20.00 15.50 1.70
CA LEU A 279 -21.44 15.42 1.87
C LEU A 279 -22.00 16.70 2.50
N PRO A 280 -23.30 17.01 2.35
CA PRO A 280 -23.94 18.12 3.05
C PRO A 280 -23.99 17.94 4.58
N LEU A 281 -23.48 16.82 5.11
CA LEU A 281 -23.40 16.47 6.52
C LEU A 281 -22.22 17.18 7.20
N ARG A 282 -22.37 18.47 7.52
CA ARG A 282 -21.32 19.25 8.22
C ARG A 282 -21.19 18.87 9.70
N LEU A 283 -20.39 17.86 10.01
CA LEU A 283 -20.11 17.45 11.38
C LEU A 283 -19.09 18.39 12.05
N PRO A 284 -19.23 18.67 13.36
CA PRO A 284 -18.30 19.54 14.06
C PRO A 284 -16.90 18.92 14.10
N ALA A 285 -15.86 19.74 13.91
CA ALA A 285 -14.46 19.28 13.86
C ALA A 285 -14.04 18.43 15.09
N PRO A 286 -14.44 18.76 16.34
CA PRO A 286 -14.14 17.92 17.49
C PRO A 286 -14.69 16.49 17.38
N ALA A 287 -15.87 16.30 16.76
CA ALA A 287 -16.44 14.97 16.56
C ALA A 287 -15.61 14.13 15.58
N LEU A 288 -15.14 14.75 14.50
CA LEU A 288 -14.29 14.09 13.50
C LEU A 288 -12.93 13.72 14.08
N VAL A 289 -12.34 14.59 14.91
CA VAL A 289 -11.06 14.31 15.58
C VAL A 289 -11.23 13.18 16.60
N ALA A 290 -12.29 13.22 17.41
CA ALA A 290 -12.56 12.16 18.39
C ALA A 290 -12.78 10.79 17.72
N GLY A 291 -13.57 10.75 16.64
CA GLY A 291 -13.77 9.53 15.84
C GLY A 291 -12.46 9.00 15.26
N TRP A 292 -11.63 9.87 14.69
CA TRP A 292 -10.31 9.51 14.18
C TRP A 292 -9.38 8.96 15.27
N VAL A 293 -9.30 9.60 16.44
CA VAL A 293 -8.48 9.12 17.57
C VAL A 293 -8.97 7.77 18.06
N ILE A 294 -10.26 7.65 18.38
CA ILE A 294 -10.84 6.44 18.96
C ILE A 294 -10.77 5.28 17.96
N GLY A 295 -11.08 5.52 16.68
CA GLY A 295 -10.93 4.53 15.62
C GLY A 295 -9.48 4.07 15.45
N SER A 296 -8.51 4.99 15.46
CA SER A 296 -7.09 4.65 15.31
C SER A 296 -6.57 3.85 16.50
N VAL A 297 -6.92 4.26 17.73
CA VAL A 297 -6.53 3.56 18.97
C VAL A 297 -7.17 2.18 19.03
N ALA A 298 -8.47 2.06 18.72
CA ALA A 298 -9.16 0.78 18.70
C ALA A 298 -8.57 -0.16 17.64
N GLY A 299 -8.34 0.34 16.41
CA GLY A 299 -7.75 -0.46 15.33
C GLY A 299 -6.33 -0.95 15.67
N LEU A 300 -5.47 -0.06 16.19
CA LEU A 300 -4.13 -0.44 16.63
C LEU A 300 -4.17 -1.41 17.81
N GLY A 301 -5.07 -1.20 18.77
CA GLY A 301 -5.25 -2.08 19.93
C GLY A 301 -5.69 -3.49 19.53
N LEU A 302 -6.66 -3.61 18.62
CA LEU A 302 -7.09 -4.90 18.08
C LEU A 302 -5.95 -5.60 17.33
N CYS A 303 -5.25 -4.90 16.43
CA CYS A 303 -4.09 -5.47 15.76
C CYS A 303 -3.01 -5.92 16.74
N TRP A 304 -2.77 -5.17 17.83
CA TRP A 304 -1.79 -5.55 18.85
C TRP A 304 -2.18 -6.86 19.55
N ILE A 305 -3.46 -7.02 19.89
CA ILE A 305 -4.00 -8.25 20.51
C ILE A 305 -3.87 -9.44 19.55
N ASP A 306 -4.06 -9.23 18.25
CA ASP A 306 -4.00 -10.27 17.21
C ASP A 306 -2.56 -10.56 16.71
N GLY A 307 -1.53 -10.07 17.41
CA GLY A 307 -0.14 -10.29 17.03
C GLY A 307 0.29 -9.53 15.77
N LEU A 308 -0.20 -8.30 15.63
CA LEU A 308 0.02 -7.36 14.52
C LEU A 308 -0.61 -7.80 13.18
N LYS A 309 -1.59 -8.69 13.24
CA LYS A 309 -2.39 -9.06 12.08
C LYS A 309 -3.49 -8.04 11.84
N PRO A 310 -3.75 -7.62 10.60
CA PRO A 310 -4.78 -6.65 10.27
C PRO A 310 -6.19 -7.28 10.20
N VAL A 311 -6.42 -8.39 10.91
CA VAL A 311 -7.66 -9.15 10.90
C VAL A 311 -7.99 -9.57 12.33
N HIS A 312 -9.22 -9.29 12.76
CA HIS A 312 -9.70 -9.60 14.10
C HIS A 312 -10.79 -10.69 14.06
N PRO A 313 -10.70 -11.75 14.88
CA PRO A 313 -11.77 -12.73 15.02
C PRO A 313 -12.96 -12.12 15.75
N VAL A 314 -14.11 -12.08 15.08
CA VAL A 314 -15.37 -11.62 15.68
C VAL A 314 -16.25 -12.85 15.92
N ALA A 315 -16.66 -13.06 17.17
CA ALA A 315 -17.63 -14.08 17.55
C ALA A 315 -18.89 -13.40 18.08
N PHE A 316 -20.01 -13.55 17.36
CA PHE A 316 -21.31 -13.02 17.81
C PHE A 316 -22.44 -13.97 17.44
N ALA A 317 -23.30 -14.29 18.41
CA ALA A 317 -24.52 -15.09 18.23
C ALA A 317 -24.34 -16.41 17.44
N GLY A 318 -23.25 -17.14 17.68
CA GLY A 318 -22.95 -18.42 17.01
C GLY A 318 -22.20 -18.31 15.68
N PHE A 319 -21.98 -17.08 15.17
CA PHE A 319 -21.12 -16.84 14.00
C PHE A 319 -19.71 -16.45 14.47
N SER A 320 -18.70 -17.16 13.97
CA SER A 320 -17.28 -16.83 14.19
C SER A 320 -16.61 -16.62 12.85
N ALA A 321 -16.16 -15.40 12.57
CA ALA A 321 -15.38 -15.10 11.38
C ALA A 321 -14.35 -14.01 11.66
N SER A 322 -13.20 -14.10 11.01
CA SER A 322 -12.19 -13.06 11.05
C SER A 322 -12.51 -11.97 10.02
N VAL A 323 -12.48 -10.71 10.45
CA VAL A 323 -12.84 -9.52 9.65
C VAL A 323 -11.68 -8.52 9.68
N SER A 324 -11.50 -7.74 8.61
CA SER A 324 -10.53 -6.64 8.58
C SER A 324 -10.66 -5.73 9.80
N THR A 325 -9.57 -5.60 10.56
CA THR A 325 -9.48 -4.70 11.70
C THR A 325 -9.68 -3.24 11.29
N GLY A 326 -9.25 -2.88 10.06
CA GLY A 326 -9.46 -1.54 9.50
C GLY A 326 -10.93 -1.18 9.34
N LEU A 327 -11.75 -2.14 8.91
CA LEU A 327 -13.18 -1.93 8.70
C LEU A 327 -13.94 -1.85 10.04
N LEU A 328 -13.57 -2.69 11.01
CA LEU A 328 -14.11 -2.62 12.37
C LEU A 328 -13.79 -1.27 13.03
N ALA A 329 -12.53 -0.84 12.95
CA ALA A 329 -12.07 0.45 13.45
C ALA A 329 -12.77 1.63 12.75
N LEU A 330 -13.00 1.52 11.44
CA LEU A 330 -13.77 2.50 10.68
C LEU A 330 -15.23 2.57 11.17
N GLY A 331 -15.86 1.43 11.46
CA GLY A 331 -17.19 1.38 12.05
C GLY A 331 -17.26 2.11 13.39
N ILE A 332 -16.28 1.87 14.28
CA ILE A 332 -16.14 2.58 15.56
C ILE A 332 -15.98 4.08 15.33
N ASN A 333 -15.10 4.48 14.41
CA ASN A 333 -14.84 5.88 14.08
C ASN A 333 -16.11 6.60 13.60
N ILE A 334 -16.86 6.00 12.67
CA ILE A 334 -18.12 6.55 12.18
C ILE A 334 -19.14 6.66 13.32
N ALA A 335 -19.29 5.62 14.14
CA ALA A 335 -20.22 5.63 15.28
C ALA A 335 -19.89 6.75 16.28
N VAL A 336 -18.62 6.91 16.66
CA VAL A 336 -18.17 7.99 17.55
C VAL A 336 -18.41 9.35 16.92
N THR A 337 -18.04 9.51 15.65
CA THR A 337 -18.20 10.78 14.92
C THR A 337 -19.67 11.21 14.85
N LEU A 338 -20.57 10.27 14.55
CA LEU A 338 -22.01 10.55 14.43
C LEU A 338 -22.64 10.81 15.80
N THR A 339 -22.32 10.01 16.82
CA THR A 339 -22.88 10.18 18.18
C THR A 339 -22.41 11.50 18.80
N LEU A 340 -21.10 11.78 18.79
CA LEU A 340 -20.58 13.03 19.32
C LEU A 340 -21.01 14.24 18.49
N GLY A 341 -21.12 14.08 17.17
CA GLY A 341 -21.67 15.11 16.28
C GLY A 341 -23.13 15.45 16.60
N ALA A 342 -23.96 14.44 16.88
CA ALA A 342 -25.35 14.63 17.30
C ALA A 342 -25.42 15.31 18.68
N VAL A 343 -24.65 14.85 19.66
CA VAL A 343 -24.59 15.44 21.01
C VAL A 343 -24.18 16.91 20.96
N ILE A 344 -23.12 17.25 20.21
CA ILE A 344 -22.66 18.64 20.07
C ILE A 344 -23.73 19.52 19.42
N ARG A 345 -24.42 19.02 18.39
CA ARG A 345 -25.50 19.76 17.72
C ARG A 345 -26.70 20.01 18.64
N LEU A 346 -27.08 19.00 19.43
CA LEU A 346 -28.13 19.11 20.43
C LEU A 346 -27.76 20.10 21.53
N ALA A 347 -26.52 20.05 22.03
CA ALA A 347 -26.02 20.93 23.08
C ALA A 347 -25.89 22.41 22.63
N LEU A 348 -25.57 22.66 21.35
CA LEU A 348 -25.43 24.00 20.79
C LEU A 348 -26.75 24.61 20.28
N GLY A 349 -27.89 23.90 20.40
CA GLY A 349 -29.20 24.40 19.97
C GLY A 349 -29.30 24.72 18.47
N ALA A 350 -28.41 24.16 17.63
CA ALA A 350 -28.25 24.59 16.26
C ALA A 350 -29.30 23.97 15.32
N SER A 351 -30.27 24.78 14.90
CA SER A 351 -31.02 24.60 13.65
C SER A 351 -30.03 24.46 12.46
N PRO A 352 -30.37 23.74 11.36
CA PRO A 352 -29.41 23.28 10.33
C PRO A 352 -28.58 24.33 9.56
N SER A 353 -28.65 25.62 9.91
CA SER A 353 -28.19 26.75 9.08
C SER A 353 -27.06 27.61 9.66
N THR A 354 -26.53 27.35 10.85
CA THR A 354 -25.60 28.31 11.51
C THR A 354 -24.12 28.22 11.13
N LEU A 355 -23.72 27.35 10.20
CA LEU A 355 -22.39 27.43 9.58
C LEU A 355 -22.41 28.36 8.36
N ARG A 356 -22.60 29.67 8.61
CA ARG A 356 -22.37 30.71 7.61
C ARG A 356 -20.92 30.62 7.10
N PRO A 357 -20.67 30.75 5.79
CA PRO A 357 -19.32 30.86 5.28
C PRO A 357 -18.68 32.12 5.86
N GLY A 358 -17.53 31.97 6.53
CA GLY A 358 -16.66 33.10 6.81
C GLY A 358 -16.35 33.78 5.49
N SER A 359 -16.65 35.07 5.40
CA SER A 359 -16.41 35.91 4.25
C SER A 359 -14.93 35.86 3.86
N ILE A 360 -14.60 35.12 2.82
CA ILE A 360 -13.35 35.30 2.08
C ILE A 360 -13.52 36.63 1.34
N ARG A 361 -12.96 37.70 1.91
CA ARG A 361 -12.73 38.94 1.15
C ARG A 361 -11.71 38.63 0.05
N ARG A 362 -12.02 39.16 -1.13
CA ARG A 362 -11.30 39.01 -2.40
C ARG A 362 -9.82 39.32 -2.30
#